data_AF-A0A1Y1YBB4-F1
#
_entry.id   AF-A0A1Y1YBB4-F1
#
_cell.length_a   1.000
_cell.length_b   1.000
_cell.length_c   1.000
_cell.angle_alpha   90.00
_cell.angle_beta   90.00
_cell.angle_gamma   90.00
#
_symmetry.space_group_name_H-M   'P 1'
#
loop_
_entity.id
_entity.type
_entity.pdbx_description
1 polymer ?
#
loop_
_entity_poly.entity_id
_entity_poly.type
_entity_poly.pdbx_seq_one_letter_code
_entity_poly.pdbx_strand_id
1 'polypeptide(L)'
;MKNTKGFINLGLHSGAVTGNLGLVKFALDHGQAINSVIKGILPIHAACCSGNVIVVEYLIHRGADVNIPSCSKAYTGHMDGIKKDNYL
;
A
#
# COMPACT_ATOMS: atom_id res chain seq x y z
N MET A 1 4.89 6.50 29.41
CA MET A 1 4.45 7.21 28.19
C MET A 1 3.98 6.17 27.19
N LYS A 2 2.75 6.31 26.68
CA LYS A 2 2.08 5.27 25.90
C LYS A 2 2.85 4.97 24.62
N ASN A 3 3.07 3.69 24.38
CA ASN A 3 3.64 3.08 23.18
C ASN A 3 2.76 3.41 21.95
N THR A 4 2.89 4.61 21.39
CA THR A 4 2.14 5.07 20.22
C THR A 4 2.64 4.47 18.90
N LYS A 5 3.80 3.80 18.90
CA LYS A 5 4.40 3.18 17.71
C LYS A 5 3.63 1.98 17.17
N GLY A 6 2.76 1.36 17.98
CA GLY A 6 1.97 0.18 17.58
C GLY A 6 0.72 0.50 16.74
N PHE A 7 0.14 1.70 16.91
CA PHE A 7 -1.16 2.06 16.29
C PHE A 7 -1.05 3.10 15.17
N ILE A 8 0.01 3.93 15.16
CA ILE A 8 0.21 4.96 14.14
C ILE A 8 0.40 4.40 12.72
N ASN A 9 0.91 3.18 12.58
CA ASN A 9 1.03 2.56 11.26
C ASN A 9 -0.28 1.96 10.77
N LEU A 10 -1.23 1.64 11.65
CA LEU A 10 -2.41 0.86 11.28
C LEU A 10 -3.53 1.69 10.63
N GLY A 11 -3.55 3.02 10.81
CA GLY A 11 -4.62 3.89 10.30
C GLY A 11 -4.80 3.79 8.79
N LEU A 12 -3.72 3.99 8.03
CA LEU A 12 -3.77 3.96 6.57
C LEU A 12 -4.09 2.58 6.00
N HIS A 13 -3.49 1.50 6.51
CA HIS A 13 -3.78 0.14 6.06
C HIS A 13 -5.17 -0.34 6.47
N SER A 14 -5.62 -0.07 7.70
CA SER A 14 -6.99 -0.40 8.10
C SER A 14 -8.01 0.39 7.27
N GLY A 15 -7.76 1.68 7.02
CA GLY A 15 -8.60 2.49 6.15
C GLY A 15 -8.65 1.93 4.72
N ALA A 16 -7.51 1.47 4.21
CA ALA A 16 -7.41 0.78 2.93
C ALA A 16 -8.18 -0.53 2.87
N VAL A 17 -8.07 -1.40 3.89
CA VAL A 17 -8.81 -2.69 3.94
C VAL A 17 -10.32 -2.47 4.12
N THR A 18 -10.70 -1.51 4.96
CA THR A 18 -12.11 -1.26 5.31
C THR A 18 -12.83 -0.35 4.32
N GLY A 19 -12.11 0.29 3.39
CA GLY A 19 -12.67 1.28 2.47
C GLY A 19 -12.98 2.63 3.15
N ASN A 20 -12.53 2.82 4.39
CA ASN A 20 -12.79 4.02 5.16
C ASN A 20 -11.87 5.17 4.71
N LEU A 21 -12.35 5.94 3.72
CA LEU A 21 -11.64 7.10 3.19
C LEU A 21 -11.35 8.17 4.26
N GLY A 22 -12.24 8.34 5.25
CA GLY A 22 -12.02 9.30 6.34
C GLY A 22 -10.80 8.95 7.18
N LEU A 23 -10.63 7.65 7.47
CA LEU A 23 -9.46 7.15 8.18
C LEU A 23 -8.17 7.27 7.35
N VAL A 24 -8.25 7.01 6.04
CA VAL A 24 -7.14 7.20 5.10
C VAL A 24 -6.69 8.66 5.06
N LYS A 25 -7.64 9.60 4.97
CA LYS A 25 -7.36 11.04 5.00
C LYS A 25 -6.71 11.46 6.30
N PHE A 26 -7.33 11.09 7.43
CA PHE A 26 -6.81 11.38 8.76
C PHE A 26 -5.36 10.88 8.93
N ALA A 27 -5.08 9.65 8.50
CA ALA A 27 -3.75 9.06 8.53
C ALA A 27 -2.72 9.88 7.72
N LEU A 28 -3.03 10.24 6.47
CA LEU A 28 -2.13 11.03 5.63
C LEU A 28 -1.93 12.44 6.18
N ASP A 29 -2.99 13.07 6.72
CA ASP A 29 -2.93 14.43 7.29
C ASP A 29 -2.10 14.47 8.58
N HIS A 30 -2.00 13.35 9.31
CA HIS A 30 -1.12 13.20 10.49
C HIS A 30 0.32 12.80 10.11
N GLY A 31 0.70 12.92 8.83
CA GLY A 31 2.06 12.68 8.36
C GLY A 31 2.41 11.20 8.16
N GLN A 32 1.41 10.31 8.12
CA GLN A 32 1.67 8.92 7.78
C GLN A 32 2.11 8.80 6.31
N ALA A 33 3.18 8.05 6.06
CA ALA A 33 3.68 7.85 4.71
C ALA A 33 2.65 7.12 3.82
N ILE A 34 2.36 7.69 2.66
CA ILE A 34 1.42 7.11 1.69
C ILE A 34 1.86 5.72 1.19
N ASN A 35 3.17 5.51 1.10
CA ASN A 35 3.82 4.25 0.75
C ASN A 35 4.30 3.49 2.01
N SER A 36 3.63 3.66 3.16
CA SER A 36 3.99 2.93 4.38
C SER A 36 3.90 1.42 4.15
N VAL A 37 4.82 0.64 4.71
CA VAL A 37 4.85 -0.80 4.49
C VAL A 37 4.54 -1.52 5.80
N ILE A 38 3.47 -2.33 5.83
CA ILE A 38 3.16 -3.22 6.95
C ILE A 38 3.30 -4.65 6.48
N LYS A 39 4.23 -5.39 7.10
CA LYS A 39 4.52 -6.80 6.75
C LYS A 39 4.79 -6.99 5.24
N GLY A 40 5.36 -5.99 4.57
CA GLY A 40 5.63 -6.02 3.13
C GLY A 40 4.49 -5.55 2.24
N ILE A 41 3.37 -5.12 2.80
CA ILE A 41 2.17 -4.71 2.05
C ILE A 41 2.04 -3.19 2.11
N LEU A 42 1.77 -2.55 0.96
CA LEU A 42 1.44 -1.12 0.90
C LEU A 42 -0.07 -0.90 1.06
N PRO A 43 -0.52 0.30 1.50
CA PRO A 43 -1.93 0.60 1.64
C PRO A 43 -2.70 0.41 0.33
N ILE A 44 -2.09 0.75 -0.80
CA ILE A 44 -2.71 0.56 -2.11
C ILE A 44 -2.99 -0.91 -2.40
N HIS A 45 -2.07 -1.83 -2.07
CA HIS A 45 -2.30 -3.27 -2.21
C HIS A 45 -3.42 -3.74 -1.29
N ALA A 46 -3.46 -3.26 -0.05
CA ALA A 46 -4.53 -3.60 0.88
C ALA A 46 -5.90 -3.13 0.36
N ALA A 47 -5.97 -1.92 -0.20
CA ALA A 47 -7.18 -1.39 -0.83
C ALA A 47 -7.59 -2.18 -2.08
N CYS A 48 -6.63 -2.56 -2.93
CA CYS A 48 -6.87 -3.40 -4.10
C CYS A 48 -7.38 -4.80 -3.71
N CYS A 49 -6.73 -5.46 -2.76
CA CYS A 49 -7.15 -6.79 -2.26
C CYS A 49 -8.57 -6.77 -1.67
N SER A 50 -8.95 -5.66 -1.05
CA SER A 50 -10.29 -5.49 -0.49
C SER A 50 -11.33 -4.95 -1.48
N GLY A 51 -10.94 -4.59 -2.71
CA GLY A 51 -11.84 -4.06 -3.73
C GLY A 51 -12.30 -2.60 -3.49
N ASN A 52 -11.58 -1.85 -2.65
CA ASN A 52 -11.95 -0.50 -2.26
C ASN A 52 -11.49 0.55 -3.29
N VAL A 53 -12.15 0.58 -4.45
CA VAL A 53 -11.80 1.44 -5.60
C VAL A 53 -11.65 2.90 -5.20
N ILE A 54 -12.56 3.43 -4.38
CA ILE A 54 -12.52 4.84 -3.91
C ILE A 54 -11.22 5.15 -3.16
N VAL A 55 -10.75 4.21 -2.33
CA VAL A 55 -9.49 4.40 -1.60
C VAL A 55 -8.28 4.26 -2.53
N VAL A 56 -8.33 3.32 -3.48
CA VAL A 56 -7.28 3.15 -4.49
C VAL A 56 -7.12 4.42 -5.32
N GLU A 57 -8.22 4.96 -5.87
CA GLU A 57 -8.22 6.20 -6.64
C GLU A 57 -7.68 7.37 -5.82
N TYR A 58 -8.08 7.47 -4.54
CA TYR A 58 -7.60 8.52 -3.66
C TYR A 58 -6.09 8.41 -3.39
N LEU A 59 -5.57 7.22 -3.14
CA LEU A 59 -4.14 6.99 -2.95
C LEU A 59 -3.34 7.33 -4.22
N ILE A 60 -3.82 6.93 -5.39
CA ILE A 60 -3.19 7.27 -6.69
C ILE A 60 -3.17 8.79 -6.89
N HIS A 61 -4.30 9.48 -6.66
CA HIS A 61 -4.37 10.94 -6.76
C HIS A 61 -3.43 11.66 -5.79
N ARG A 62 -3.13 11.05 -4.65
CA ARG A 62 -2.19 11.58 -3.66
C ARG A 62 -0.72 11.20 -3.94
N GLY A 63 -0.44 10.55 -5.07
CA GLY A 63 0.92 10.19 -5.49
C GLY A 63 1.45 8.89 -4.89
N ALA A 64 0.57 7.93 -4.55
CA ALA A 64 1.00 6.61 -4.13
C ALA A 64 1.77 5.91 -5.26
N ASP A 65 2.88 5.26 -4.91
CA ASP A 65 3.67 4.52 -5.89
C ASP A 65 3.06 3.13 -6.12
N VAL A 66 2.53 2.94 -7.33
CA VAL A 66 1.86 1.70 -7.78
C VAL A 66 2.85 0.63 -8.21
N ASN A 67 4.12 0.98 -8.46
CA ASN A 67 5.11 0.06 -9.01
C ASN A 67 5.87 -0.72 -7.93
N ILE A 68 5.69 -0.36 -6.66
CA ILE A 68 6.36 -1.05 -5.57
C ILE A 68 5.74 -2.44 -5.43
N PRO A 69 6.50 -3.53 -5.60
CA PRO A 69 5.95 -4.86 -5.40
C PRO A 69 5.61 -5.06 -3.91
N SER A 70 4.39 -5.49 -3.61
CA SER A 70 4.11 -6.03 -2.26
C SER A 70 5.02 -7.25 -2.02
N CYS A 71 5.70 -7.30 -0.87
CA CYS A 71 6.59 -8.42 -0.56
C CYS A 71 5.76 -9.69 -0.34
N SER A 72 5.55 -10.45 -1.40
CA SER A 72 5.55 -11.90 -1.31
C SER A 72 7.01 -12.34 -1.23
N LYS A 73 7.42 -12.93 -0.11
CA LYS A 73 8.69 -13.68 -0.01
C LYS A 73 8.74 -14.93 -0.89
N ALA A 74 7.99 -14.99 -2.01
CA ALA A 74 7.90 -16.18 -2.87
C ALA A 74 8.15 -15.93 -4.37
N TYR A 75 8.57 -14.73 -4.79
CA TYR A 75 8.98 -14.48 -6.19
C TYR A 75 10.49 -14.52 -6.43
N THR A 76 11.29 -14.99 -5.47
CA THR A 76 12.75 -15.18 -5.64
C THR A 76 13.12 -16.61 -6.09
N GLY A 77 12.25 -17.30 -6.83
CA GLY A 77 12.50 -18.67 -7.28
C GLY A 77 12.44 -18.95 -8.78
N HIS A 78 11.91 -18.05 -9.63
CA HIS A 78 11.73 -18.41 -11.06
C HIS A 78 11.65 -17.28 -12.09
N MET A 79 12.17 -16.08 -11.82
CA MET A 79 12.26 -15.01 -12.82
C MET A 79 13.73 -14.70 -13.14
N ASP A 80 14.49 -15.71 -13.56
CA ASP A 80 15.85 -15.56 -14.11
C ASP A 80 15.86 -15.87 -15.62
N GLY A 81 14.89 -15.35 -16.39
CA GLY A 81 14.73 -15.85 -17.75
C GLY A 81 13.97 -15.05 -18.80
N ILE A 82 13.36 -13.90 -18.51
CA ILE A 82 12.84 -13.03 -19.59
C ILE A 82 13.56 -11.69 -19.49
N LYS A 83 14.76 -11.71 -20.09
CA LYS A 83 15.44 -10.52 -20.56
C LYS A 83 14.44 -9.63 -21.31
N LYS A 84 14.68 -8.34 -21.14
CA LYS A 84 14.36 -7.25 -22.07
C LYS A 84 14.31 -7.74 -23.53
N ASP A 85 13.48 -7.08 -24.32
CA ASP A 85 13.44 -7.04 -25.80
C ASP A 85 12.26 -7.81 -26.42
N ASN A 86 11.10 -7.14 -26.53
CA ASN A 86 10.31 -7.08 -27.78
C ASN A 86 9.10 -6.15 -27.63
N TYR A 87 9.32 -4.88 -27.94
CA TYR A 87 8.33 -4.10 -28.69
C TYR A 87 8.63 -4.38 -30.17
N LEU A 88 7.87 -5.30 -30.77
CA LEU A 88 7.47 -5.41 -32.18
C LEU A 88 6.65 -6.69 -32.36
#